data_AF-A0AAD0RL60-F1
#
_entry.id   AF-A0AAD0RL60-F1
#
_cell.length_a   1.000
_cell.length_b   1.000
_cell.length_c   1.000
_cell.angle_alpha   90.00
_cell.angle_beta   90.00
_cell.angle_gamma   90.00
#
_symmetry.space_group_name_H-M   'P 1'
#
loop_
_entity.id
_entity.type
_entity.pdbx_description
1 polymer ?
#
loop_
_entity_poly.entity_id
_entity_poly.type
_entity_poly.pdbx_seq_one_letter_code
_entity_poly.pdbx_strand_id
1 'polypeptide(L)'
;MKFSYFNDKDGSLITKISRGVTGLMCTLAPPITSRLGQVLLMSPHGKRQYQFKNKKPNGEFNILTSLGRVHVNVFGLGPKTVVLSHGWADNSSCFDTLIPELVAAGFCVVAVDHVGHGQSHGKQAHLLAFVEALDTLIEKLEADRHDIVALVGHSMGAVALMNLPDYRLENRVVINVATPVQFFELMFERVARAGISEKMLHQVLGAITTRYGTHWHLIRDKFHDGVRKFEPTFIHDTEDRFAPFEHVESLIAATPERLIQTSGLGHRRILGDTGVIQRITQRITA
;
A
#
# COMPACT_ATOMS: atom_id res chain seq x y z
N MET A 1 -10.19 14.40 -17.12
CA MET A 1 -8.81 13.86 -17.19
C MET A 1 -8.63 12.89 -16.04
N LYS A 2 -8.17 11.65 -16.26
CA LYS A 2 -7.93 10.69 -15.16
C LYS A 2 -6.55 10.97 -14.56
N PHE A 3 -6.50 11.31 -13.27
CA PHE A 3 -5.25 11.42 -12.53
C PHE A 3 -4.73 10.03 -12.16
N SER A 4 -3.42 9.86 -12.20
CA SER A 4 -2.72 8.66 -11.77
C SER A 4 -1.41 9.06 -11.13
N TYR A 5 -1.14 8.54 -9.93
CA TYR A 5 0.13 8.73 -9.24
C TYR A 5 1.32 8.12 -10.00
N PHE A 6 1.07 7.23 -10.97
CA PHE A 6 2.10 6.56 -11.76
C PHE A 6 2.38 7.24 -13.13
N ASN A 7 1.85 8.45 -13.36
CA ASN A 7 2.03 9.15 -14.64
C ASN A 7 3.04 10.29 -14.51
N ASP A 8 4.14 10.21 -15.26
CA ASP A 8 5.22 11.21 -15.25
C ASP A 8 4.98 12.28 -16.32
N LYS A 9 3.94 13.11 -16.16
CA LYS A 9 3.76 14.28 -17.02
C LYS A 9 4.45 15.49 -16.42
N ASP A 10 5.30 16.12 -17.22
CA ASP A 10 6.30 17.07 -16.78
C ASP A 10 5.81 18.53 -16.77
N GLY A 11 6.58 19.39 -16.07
CA GLY A 11 6.32 20.79 -15.68
C GLY A 11 6.09 21.83 -16.78
N SER A 12 5.30 21.51 -17.80
CA SER A 12 4.83 22.39 -18.87
C SER A 12 4.15 23.67 -18.34
N LEU A 13 4.06 24.69 -19.21
CA LEU A 13 3.28 25.90 -18.92
C LEU A 13 1.82 25.57 -18.53
N ILE A 14 1.26 24.52 -19.13
CA ILE A 14 -0.10 24.03 -18.86
C ILE A 14 -0.23 23.53 -17.41
N THR A 15 0.74 22.77 -16.89
CA THR A 15 0.70 22.29 -15.50
C THR A 15 0.84 23.44 -14.49
N LYS A 16 1.65 24.46 -14.79
CA LYS A 16 1.74 25.68 -13.96
C LYS A 16 0.42 26.45 -13.92
N ILE A 17 -0.22 26.65 -15.07
CA ILE A 17 -1.54 27.31 -15.17
C ILE A 17 -2.60 26.49 -14.41
N SER A 18 -2.66 25.18 -14.65
CA SER A 18 -3.58 24.28 -13.93
C SER A 18 -3.41 24.37 -12.41
N ARG A 19 -2.17 24.45 -11.93
CA ARG A 19 -1.87 24.60 -10.51
C ARG A 19 -2.38 25.92 -9.93
N GLY A 20 -2.21 27.02 -10.66
CA GLY A 20 -2.76 28.32 -10.29
C GLY A 20 -4.30 28.30 -10.23
N VAL A 21 -4.95 27.73 -11.25
CA VAL A 21 -6.41 27.61 -11.32
C VAL A 21 -6.95 26.77 -10.16
N THR A 22 -6.38 25.58 -9.92
CA THR A 22 -6.82 24.71 -8.82
C THR A 22 -6.63 25.38 -7.45
N GLY A 23 -5.56 26.15 -7.25
CA GLY A 23 -5.33 26.92 -6.03
C GLY A 23 -6.34 28.07 -5.84
N LEU A 24 -6.67 28.79 -6.91
CA LEU A 24 -7.70 29.83 -6.89
C LEU A 24 -9.08 29.24 -6.57
N MET A 25 -9.44 28.12 -7.20
CA MET A 25 -10.69 27.41 -6.93
C MET A 25 -10.80 26.96 -5.47
N CYS A 26 -9.70 26.49 -4.86
CA CYS A 26 -9.69 26.13 -3.43
C CYS A 26 -10.04 27.32 -2.53
N THR A 27 -9.76 28.54 -2.98
CA THR A 27 -10.04 29.78 -2.24
C THR A 27 -11.47 30.26 -2.48
N LEU A 28 -11.92 30.23 -3.75
CA LEU A 28 -13.21 30.76 -4.14
C LEU A 28 -14.38 29.80 -3.86
N ALA A 29 -14.14 28.48 -3.92
CA ALA A 29 -15.16 27.46 -3.72
C ALA A 29 -14.61 26.22 -2.97
N PRO A 30 -14.28 26.34 -1.67
CA PRO A 30 -13.67 25.25 -0.90
C PRO A 30 -14.47 23.93 -0.87
N PRO A 31 -15.80 23.91 -0.64
CA PRO A 31 -16.56 22.65 -0.57
C PRO A 31 -16.57 21.88 -1.89
N ILE A 32 -16.73 22.60 -3.01
CA ILE A 32 -16.74 22.01 -4.36
C ILE A 32 -15.36 21.44 -4.68
N THR A 33 -14.31 22.21 -4.36
CA THR A 33 -12.93 21.86 -4.69
C THR A 33 -12.42 20.71 -3.82
N SER A 34 -12.83 20.62 -2.55
CA SER A 34 -12.58 19.46 -1.70
C SER A 34 -13.22 18.20 -2.28
N ARG A 35 -14.49 18.24 -2.68
CA ARG A 35 -15.16 17.08 -3.29
C ARG A 35 -14.51 16.66 -4.60
N LEU A 36 -14.15 17.61 -5.45
CA LEU A 36 -13.43 17.33 -6.70
C LEU A 36 -12.05 16.73 -6.42
N GLY A 37 -11.30 17.30 -5.46
CA GLY A 37 -10.00 16.80 -5.03
C GLY A 37 -10.08 15.37 -4.53
N GLN A 38 -11.09 15.03 -3.73
CA GLN A 38 -11.33 13.66 -3.28
C GLN A 38 -11.63 12.72 -4.46
N VAL A 39 -12.49 13.12 -5.41
CA VAL A 39 -12.76 12.29 -6.60
C VAL A 39 -11.49 12.08 -7.42
N LEU A 40 -10.66 13.10 -7.58
CA LEU A 40 -9.47 13.04 -8.41
C LEU A 40 -8.33 12.25 -7.76
N LEU A 41 -8.00 12.57 -6.50
CA LEU A 41 -6.81 12.08 -5.80
C LEU A 41 -7.06 10.74 -5.11
N MET A 42 -8.29 10.45 -4.69
CA MET A 42 -8.60 9.20 -3.98
C MET A 42 -9.00 8.07 -4.94
N SER A 43 -9.06 8.29 -6.25
CA SER A 43 -9.46 7.26 -7.22
C SER A 43 -8.25 6.48 -7.75
N PRO A 44 -8.11 5.17 -7.44
CA PRO A 44 -6.93 4.41 -7.81
C PRO A 44 -6.87 4.00 -9.28
N HIS A 45 -8.02 3.85 -9.94
CA HIS A 45 -8.12 3.42 -11.34
C HIS A 45 -7.43 2.06 -11.64
N GLY A 46 -7.29 1.19 -10.64
CA GLY A 46 -6.72 -0.15 -10.79
C GLY A 46 -7.63 -1.14 -11.51
N LYS A 47 -7.06 -2.30 -11.91
CA LYS A 47 -7.83 -3.40 -12.50
C LYS A 47 -8.80 -3.97 -11.46
N ARG A 48 -10.07 -4.09 -11.86
CA ARG A 48 -11.17 -4.60 -11.02
C ARG A 48 -11.49 -6.06 -11.27
N GLN A 49 -11.27 -6.52 -12.50
CA GLN A 49 -11.41 -7.92 -12.89
C GLN A 49 -10.03 -8.51 -13.10
N TYR A 50 -9.82 -9.69 -12.54
CA TYR A 50 -8.57 -10.44 -12.62
C TYR A 50 -8.85 -11.93 -12.37
N GLN A 51 -7.86 -12.76 -12.66
CA GLN A 51 -7.85 -14.17 -12.33
C GLN A 51 -6.43 -14.54 -11.90
N PHE A 52 -6.32 -15.43 -10.91
CA PHE A 52 -5.04 -16.02 -10.54
C PHE A 52 -4.68 -17.12 -11.54
N LYS A 53 -3.51 -17.02 -12.17
CA LYS A 53 -3.06 -17.95 -13.20
C LYS A 53 -2.34 -19.15 -12.59
N ASN A 54 -1.53 -18.91 -11.56
CA ASN A 54 -0.65 -19.95 -11.02
C ASN A 54 -1.34 -20.78 -9.94
N LYS A 55 -2.24 -20.18 -9.15
CA LYS A 55 -3.01 -20.90 -8.13
C LYS A 55 -4.37 -20.25 -7.88
N LYS A 56 -5.44 -21.02 -7.98
CA LYS A 56 -6.79 -20.52 -7.63
C LYS A 56 -6.98 -20.45 -6.11
N PRO A 57 -7.78 -19.50 -5.60
CA PRO A 57 -8.15 -19.45 -4.18
C PRO A 57 -8.83 -20.75 -3.75
N ASN A 58 -8.50 -21.21 -2.55
CA ASN A 58 -9.21 -22.28 -1.85
C ASN A 58 -10.56 -21.79 -1.30
N GLY A 59 -10.65 -20.49 -0.99
CA GLY A 59 -11.86 -19.84 -0.55
C GLY A 59 -11.74 -18.33 -0.66
N GLU A 60 -12.87 -17.66 -0.51
CA GLU A 60 -12.98 -16.21 -0.50
C GLU A 60 -13.98 -15.80 0.58
N PHE A 61 -13.73 -14.65 1.20
CA PHE A 61 -14.68 -14.07 2.14
C PHE A 61 -14.60 -12.55 2.08
N ASN A 62 -15.47 -11.92 2.85
CA ASN A 62 -15.54 -10.48 2.93
C ASN A 62 -15.53 -10.01 4.37
N ILE A 63 -14.84 -8.91 4.61
CA ILE A 63 -14.91 -8.14 5.85
C ILE A 63 -15.62 -6.81 5.57
N LEU A 64 -16.20 -6.21 6.62
CA LEU A 64 -16.88 -4.92 6.52
C LEU A 64 -16.01 -3.84 7.17
N THR A 65 -15.74 -2.77 6.43
CA THR A 65 -15.06 -1.57 6.95
C THR A 65 -15.99 -0.35 6.86
N SER A 66 -15.55 0.79 7.37
CA SER A 66 -16.26 2.07 7.31
C SER A 66 -16.51 2.58 5.89
N LEU A 67 -15.76 2.07 4.89
CA LEU A 67 -15.93 2.39 3.47
C LEU A 67 -16.59 1.25 2.67
N GLY A 68 -16.97 0.17 3.36
CA GLY A 68 -17.78 -0.92 2.85
C GLY A 68 -17.04 -2.24 2.76
N ARG A 69 -17.55 -3.13 1.90
CA ARG A 69 -17.08 -4.50 1.80
C ARG A 69 -15.65 -4.59 1.24
N VAL A 70 -14.76 -5.24 1.96
CA VAL A 70 -13.40 -5.59 1.52
C VAL A 70 -13.35 -7.09 1.25
N HIS A 71 -12.88 -7.46 0.07
CA HIS A 71 -12.76 -8.83 -0.43
C HIS A 71 -11.40 -9.42 -0.08
N VAL A 72 -11.41 -10.70 0.27
CA VAL A 72 -10.24 -11.43 0.73
C VAL A 72 -10.20 -12.79 0.04
N ASN A 73 -9.04 -13.12 -0.53
CA ASN A 73 -8.75 -14.42 -1.12
C ASN A 73 -7.89 -15.26 -0.17
N VAL A 74 -8.20 -16.54 -0.03
CA VAL A 74 -7.48 -17.49 0.83
C VAL A 74 -6.91 -18.63 -0.02
N PHE A 75 -5.64 -18.98 0.22
CA PHE A 75 -4.91 -20.02 -0.48
C PHE A 75 -4.17 -20.92 0.50
N GLY A 76 -4.12 -22.22 0.22
CA GLY A 76 -3.52 -23.20 1.12
C GLY A 76 -4.37 -23.44 2.37
N LEU A 77 -3.98 -24.44 3.15
CA LEU A 77 -4.62 -24.84 4.40
C LEU A 77 -3.57 -25.06 5.50
N GLY A 78 -2.44 -24.36 5.38
CA GLY A 78 -1.33 -24.44 6.32
C GLY A 78 -1.74 -23.93 7.71
N PRO A 79 -1.12 -24.44 8.79
CA PRO A 79 -1.45 -24.04 10.15
C PRO A 79 -1.03 -22.60 10.48
N LYS A 80 -0.03 -22.08 9.77
CA LYS A 80 0.49 -20.71 9.89
C LYS A 80 0.00 -19.86 8.73
N THR A 81 -0.34 -18.60 9.01
CA THR A 81 -0.95 -17.67 8.07
C THR A 81 -0.02 -16.52 7.69
N VAL A 82 0.08 -16.22 6.39
CA VAL A 82 0.77 -15.06 5.84
C VAL A 82 -0.27 -14.13 5.20
N VAL A 83 -0.28 -12.85 5.61
CA VAL A 83 -1.19 -11.84 5.05
C VAL A 83 -0.46 -10.99 4.00
N LEU A 84 -1.05 -10.84 2.82
CA LEU A 84 -0.51 -10.08 1.69
C LEU A 84 -1.34 -8.81 1.43
N SER A 85 -0.67 -7.68 1.32
CA SER A 85 -1.27 -6.35 1.15
C SER A 85 -0.72 -5.62 -0.09
N HIS A 86 -1.54 -5.44 -1.12
CA HIS A 86 -1.13 -4.81 -2.38
C HIS A 86 -1.04 -3.28 -2.28
N GLY A 87 -0.39 -2.65 -3.27
CA GLY A 87 -0.25 -1.20 -3.38
C GLY A 87 -1.39 -0.48 -4.14
N TRP A 88 -1.22 0.84 -4.31
CA TRP A 88 -2.17 1.68 -5.04
C TRP A 88 -2.33 1.24 -6.50
N ALA A 89 -3.57 1.27 -7.00
CA ALA A 89 -3.94 0.89 -8.38
C ALA A 89 -3.65 -0.58 -8.76
N ASP A 90 -3.36 -1.43 -7.77
CA ASP A 90 -3.19 -2.87 -7.94
C ASP A 90 -4.39 -3.66 -7.38
N ASN A 91 -4.24 -4.98 -7.25
CA ASN A 91 -5.13 -5.86 -6.49
C ASN A 91 -4.34 -7.10 -6.01
N SER A 92 -4.99 -8.01 -5.29
CA SER A 92 -4.36 -9.22 -4.75
C SER A 92 -3.68 -10.13 -5.80
N SER A 93 -4.05 -10.04 -7.08
CA SER A 93 -3.37 -10.82 -8.14
C SER A 93 -1.96 -10.36 -8.48
N CYS A 94 -1.47 -9.24 -7.94
CA CYS A 94 -0.05 -8.89 -8.08
C CYS A 94 0.88 -9.89 -7.39
N PHE A 95 0.35 -10.69 -6.46
CA PHE A 95 1.06 -11.76 -5.76
C PHE A 95 0.90 -13.14 -6.42
N ASP A 96 0.36 -13.23 -7.64
CA ASP A 96 0.04 -14.51 -8.31
C ASP A 96 1.25 -15.46 -8.42
N THR A 97 2.48 -14.94 -8.45
CA THR A 97 3.72 -15.74 -8.45
C THR A 97 4.25 -16.07 -7.04
N LEU A 98 3.99 -15.22 -6.05
CA LEU A 98 4.42 -15.42 -4.65
C LEU A 98 3.52 -16.42 -3.91
N ILE A 99 2.21 -16.37 -4.16
CA ILE A 99 1.22 -17.20 -3.48
C ILE A 99 1.52 -18.71 -3.59
N PRO A 100 1.81 -19.28 -4.78
CA PRO A 100 2.11 -20.71 -4.90
C PRO A 100 3.31 -21.15 -4.06
N GLU A 101 4.36 -20.33 -4.00
CA GLU A 101 5.60 -20.64 -3.27
C GLU A 101 5.37 -20.65 -1.75
N LEU A 102 4.63 -19.67 -1.23
CA LEU A 102 4.26 -19.66 0.19
C LEU A 102 3.34 -20.84 0.55
N VAL A 103 2.41 -21.20 -0.33
CA VAL A 103 1.56 -22.39 -0.10
C VAL A 103 2.38 -23.68 -0.16
N ALA A 104 3.34 -23.78 -1.09
CA ALA A 104 4.25 -24.92 -1.17
C ALA A 104 5.15 -25.04 0.07
N ALA A 105 5.50 -23.91 0.68
CA ALA A 105 6.19 -23.86 1.98
C ALA A 105 5.29 -24.20 3.19
N GLY A 106 4.02 -24.55 2.96
CA GLY A 106 3.11 -25.03 4.00
C GLY A 106 2.31 -23.94 4.72
N PHE A 107 2.23 -22.73 4.17
CA PHE A 107 1.43 -21.64 4.74
C PHE A 107 -0.01 -21.60 4.21
N CYS A 108 -0.92 -21.11 5.05
CA CYS A 108 -2.15 -20.47 4.60
C CYS A 108 -1.80 -19.03 4.18
N VAL A 109 -2.22 -18.60 3.00
CA VAL A 109 -1.92 -17.28 2.45
C VAL A 109 -3.23 -16.54 2.26
N VAL A 110 -3.31 -15.33 2.83
CA VAL A 110 -4.51 -14.49 2.79
C VAL A 110 -4.16 -13.19 2.09
N ALA A 111 -4.78 -12.92 0.94
CA ALA A 111 -4.52 -11.72 0.15
C ALA A 111 -5.76 -10.82 0.12
N VAL A 112 -5.60 -9.57 0.55
CA VAL A 112 -6.69 -8.59 0.62
C VAL A 112 -6.76 -7.76 -0.65
N ASP A 113 -7.96 -7.52 -1.17
CA ASP A 113 -8.23 -6.42 -2.10
C ASP A 113 -8.66 -5.19 -1.28
N HIS A 114 -7.87 -4.13 -1.25
CA HIS A 114 -8.27 -2.92 -0.50
C HIS A 114 -9.50 -2.23 -1.09
N VAL A 115 -10.19 -1.41 -0.28
CA VAL A 115 -11.34 -0.62 -0.76
C VAL A 115 -10.97 0.19 -2.00
N GLY A 116 -11.90 0.32 -2.95
CA GLY A 116 -11.64 0.96 -4.24
C GLY A 116 -10.82 0.12 -5.23
N HIS A 117 -10.31 -1.05 -4.83
CA HIS A 117 -9.49 -1.94 -5.66
C HIS A 117 -10.13 -3.32 -5.84
N GLY A 118 -9.64 -4.07 -6.83
CA GLY A 118 -10.04 -5.46 -7.09
C GLY A 118 -11.56 -5.70 -7.03
N GLN A 119 -11.96 -6.69 -6.23
CA GLN A 119 -13.36 -7.06 -6.01
C GLN A 119 -14.04 -6.34 -4.82
N SER A 120 -13.32 -5.43 -4.15
CA SER A 120 -13.79 -4.69 -2.98
C SER A 120 -14.65 -3.50 -3.35
N HIS A 121 -15.54 -3.08 -2.45
CA HIS A 121 -16.49 -2.01 -2.65
C HIS A 121 -15.81 -0.65 -2.96
N GLY A 122 -16.57 0.26 -3.58
CA GLY A 122 -16.18 1.64 -3.76
C GLY A 122 -15.29 1.90 -4.98
N LYS A 123 -14.99 3.18 -5.19
CA LYS A 123 -14.10 3.69 -6.24
C LYS A 123 -13.02 4.62 -5.71
N GLN A 124 -13.01 4.83 -4.39
CA GLN A 124 -12.10 5.75 -3.70
C GLN A 124 -11.40 5.01 -2.57
N ALA A 125 -10.16 5.39 -2.31
CA ALA A 125 -9.32 4.85 -1.26
C ALA A 125 -8.35 5.90 -0.73
N HIS A 126 -7.82 5.66 0.47
CA HIS A 126 -6.75 6.44 1.08
C HIS A 126 -6.00 5.56 2.08
N LEU A 127 -4.86 6.03 2.58
CA LEU A 127 -3.97 5.23 3.43
C LEU A 127 -4.67 4.69 4.69
N LEU A 128 -5.39 5.54 5.42
CA LEU A 128 -6.12 5.09 6.62
C LEU A 128 -7.19 4.01 6.33
N ALA A 129 -7.76 3.98 5.12
CA ALA A 129 -8.69 2.92 4.75
C ALA A 129 -7.98 1.59 4.46
N PHE A 130 -6.73 1.64 3.98
CA PHE A 130 -5.90 0.44 3.86
C PHE A 130 -5.54 -0.10 5.26
N VAL A 131 -5.18 0.81 6.19
CA VAL A 131 -4.88 0.45 7.59
C VAL A 131 -6.10 -0.19 8.25
N GLU A 132 -7.28 0.43 8.14
CA GLU A 132 -8.54 -0.09 8.68
C GLU A 132 -8.87 -1.48 8.11
N ALA A 133 -8.73 -1.67 6.80
CA ALA A 133 -8.99 -2.96 6.15
C ALA A 133 -8.05 -4.06 6.67
N LEU A 134 -6.77 -3.76 6.86
CA LEU A 134 -5.79 -4.71 7.40
C LEU A 134 -6.05 -5.03 8.87
N ASP A 135 -6.32 -4.02 9.68
CA ASP A 135 -6.60 -4.23 11.11
C ASP A 135 -7.85 -5.09 11.29
N THR A 136 -8.92 -4.78 10.56
CA THR A 136 -10.17 -5.57 10.55
C THR A 136 -9.94 -7.00 10.04
N LEU A 137 -9.10 -7.18 9.01
CA LEU A 137 -8.76 -8.50 8.48
C LEU A 137 -8.02 -9.33 9.54
N ILE A 138 -6.99 -8.74 10.15
CA ILE A 138 -6.17 -9.40 11.16
C ILE A 138 -7.04 -9.77 12.38
N GLU A 139 -7.90 -8.86 12.84
CA GLU A 139 -8.87 -9.14 13.90
C GLU A 139 -9.76 -10.34 13.57
N LYS A 140 -10.31 -10.36 12.35
CA LYS A 140 -11.17 -11.46 11.89
C LYS A 140 -10.42 -12.80 11.83
N LEU A 141 -9.20 -12.79 11.29
CA LEU A 141 -8.37 -14.00 11.19
C LEU A 141 -8.00 -14.54 12.58
N GLU A 142 -7.62 -13.67 13.52
CA GLU A 142 -7.34 -14.06 14.90
C GLU A 142 -8.58 -14.62 15.62
N ALA A 143 -9.76 -14.01 15.41
CA ALA A 143 -11.03 -14.53 15.93
C ALA A 143 -11.36 -15.93 15.36
N ASP A 144 -10.98 -16.17 14.11
CA ASP A 144 -11.08 -17.47 13.44
C ASP A 144 -9.89 -18.42 13.79
N ARG A 145 -9.05 -18.03 14.76
CA ARG A 145 -7.90 -18.79 15.29
C ARG A 145 -6.78 -19.05 14.28
N HIS A 146 -6.61 -18.18 13.31
CA HIS A 146 -5.43 -18.21 12.45
C HIS A 146 -4.18 -17.77 13.24
N ASP A 147 -3.11 -18.57 13.16
CA ASP A 147 -1.79 -18.19 13.64
C ASP A 147 -1.08 -17.33 12.57
N ILE A 148 -1.21 -16.00 12.67
CA ILE A 148 -0.60 -15.08 11.70
C ILE A 148 0.87 -14.87 12.04
N VAL A 149 1.75 -15.39 11.20
CA VAL A 149 3.20 -15.36 11.43
C VAL A 149 3.92 -14.30 10.62
N ALA A 150 3.33 -13.84 9.51
CA ALA A 150 3.94 -12.84 8.66
C ALA A 150 2.94 -11.91 7.97
N LEU A 151 3.39 -10.67 7.75
CA LEU A 151 2.69 -9.63 7.00
C LEU A 151 3.62 -9.15 5.88
N VAL A 152 3.15 -9.23 4.64
CA VAL A 152 3.91 -8.81 3.46
C VAL A 152 3.14 -7.70 2.74
N GLY A 153 3.76 -6.53 2.65
CA GLY A 153 3.18 -5.36 2.00
C GLY A 153 3.94 -4.98 0.76
N HIS A 154 3.21 -4.57 -0.28
CA HIS A 154 3.79 -3.94 -1.46
C HIS A 154 3.41 -2.47 -1.50
N SER A 155 4.38 -1.59 -1.74
CA SER A 155 4.15 -0.17 -1.99
C SER A 155 3.29 0.47 -0.89
N MET A 156 2.14 1.06 -1.24
CA MET A 156 1.21 1.63 -0.26
C MET A 156 0.66 0.60 0.75
N GLY A 157 0.57 -0.67 0.38
CA GLY A 157 0.21 -1.77 1.28
C GLY A 157 1.22 -1.98 2.41
N ALA A 158 2.52 -1.78 2.13
CA ALA A 158 3.58 -1.79 3.15
C ALA A 158 3.50 -0.57 4.09
N VAL A 159 3.22 0.62 3.54
CA VAL A 159 2.99 1.82 4.36
C VAL A 159 1.81 1.60 5.32
N ALA A 160 0.76 0.92 4.86
CA ALA A 160 -0.39 0.60 5.69
C ALA A 160 -0.05 -0.42 6.79
N LEU A 161 0.73 -1.47 6.50
CA LEU A 161 1.19 -2.42 7.51
C LEU A 161 1.95 -1.73 8.64
N MET A 162 2.92 -0.88 8.31
CA MET A 162 3.71 -0.14 9.30
C MET A 162 2.90 0.90 10.09
N ASN A 163 1.65 1.15 9.70
CA ASN A 163 0.73 2.03 10.41
C ASN A 163 -0.36 1.28 11.20
N LEU A 164 -0.29 -0.05 11.26
CA LEU A 164 -1.12 -0.84 12.16
C LEU A 164 -0.82 -0.53 13.64
N PRO A 165 -1.77 -0.82 14.55
CA PRO A 165 -1.46 -0.84 15.98
C PRO A 165 -0.28 -1.77 16.28
N ASP A 166 0.57 -1.37 17.22
CA ASP A 166 1.85 -2.04 17.50
C ASP A 166 1.69 -3.53 17.83
N TYR A 167 0.67 -3.87 18.62
CA TYR A 167 0.35 -5.26 18.99
C TYR A 167 -0.04 -6.14 17.79
N ARG A 168 -0.38 -5.55 16.63
CA ARG A 168 -0.60 -6.29 15.37
C ARG A 168 0.70 -6.68 14.66
N LEU A 169 1.81 -6.06 15.02
CA LEU A 169 3.13 -6.28 14.43
C LEU A 169 4.05 -7.08 15.35
N GLU A 170 3.79 -7.06 16.66
CA GLU A 170 4.55 -7.82 17.65
C GLU A 170 4.57 -9.32 17.32
N ASN A 171 5.76 -9.92 17.44
CA ASN A 171 6.02 -11.35 17.19
C ASN A 171 5.66 -11.83 15.76
N ARG A 172 5.64 -10.93 14.77
CA ARG A 172 5.39 -11.27 13.36
C ARG A 172 6.54 -10.83 12.47
N VAL A 173 6.81 -11.62 11.44
CA VAL A 173 7.72 -11.22 10.37
C VAL A 173 7.04 -10.17 9.49
N VAL A 174 7.63 -8.98 9.37
CA VAL A 174 7.11 -7.90 8.53
C VAL A 174 8.04 -7.69 7.34
N ILE A 175 7.50 -7.81 6.12
CA ILE A 175 8.27 -7.64 4.87
C ILE A 175 7.64 -6.55 4.03
N ASN A 176 8.45 -5.55 3.70
CA ASN A 176 8.09 -4.33 2.98
C ASN A 176 8.73 -4.34 1.60
N VAL A 177 7.94 -4.55 0.54
CA VAL A 177 8.41 -4.62 -0.85
C VAL A 177 8.13 -3.31 -1.58
N ALA A 178 9.14 -2.71 -2.20
CA ALA A 178 9.04 -1.47 -2.98
C ALA A 178 8.30 -0.34 -2.23
N THR A 179 8.68 -0.12 -0.97
CA THR A 179 7.91 0.74 -0.05
C THR A 179 8.29 2.21 -0.23
N PRO A 180 7.34 3.13 -0.51
CA PRO A 180 7.61 4.56 -0.55
C PRO A 180 7.75 5.11 0.88
N VAL A 181 8.94 4.97 1.46
CA VAL A 181 9.18 5.32 2.89
C VAL A 181 9.03 6.81 3.21
N GLN A 182 9.07 7.69 2.21
CA GLN A 182 8.70 9.11 2.30
C GLN A 182 7.36 9.35 1.59
N PHE A 183 6.33 8.62 2.04
CA PHE A 183 5.07 8.48 1.30
C PHE A 183 4.37 9.81 1.00
N PHE A 184 4.31 10.72 1.98
CA PHE A 184 3.59 11.98 1.83
C PHE A 184 4.38 12.96 0.97
N GLU A 185 5.69 13.05 1.15
CA GLU A 185 6.58 13.88 0.35
C GLU A 185 6.46 13.49 -1.14
N LEU A 186 6.57 12.20 -1.44
CA LEU A 186 6.35 11.66 -2.79
C LEU A 186 4.94 11.93 -3.33
N MET A 187 3.92 11.88 -2.46
CA MET A 187 2.54 12.24 -2.82
C MET A 187 2.42 13.71 -3.22
N PHE A 188 2.97 14.63 -2.40
CA PHE A 188 2.97 16.07 -2.67
C PHE A 188 3.66 16.38 -4.00
N GLU A 189 4.83 15.80 -4.24
CA GLU A 189 5.55 15.96 -5.51
C GLU A 189 4.73 15.51 -6.71
N ARG A 190 4.11 14.33 -6.65
CA ARG A 190 3.31 13.77 -7.75
C ARG A 190 2.07 14.60 -8.05
N VAL A 191 1.39 15.07 -7.01
CA VAL A 191 0.23 15.95 -7.16
C VAL A 191 0.64 17.28 -7.80
N ALA A 192 1.76 17.86 -7.35
CA ALA A 192 2.29 19.10 -7.92
C ALA A 192 2.69 18.93 -9.40
N ARG A 193 3.37 17.83 -9.76
CA ARG A 193 3.75 17.51 -11.15
C ARG A 193 2.52 17.34 -12.06
N ALA A 194 1.43 16.80 -11.53
CA ALA A 194 0.17 16.71 -12.26
C ALA A 194 -0.59 18.04 -12.42
N GLY A 195 -0.03 19.16 -11.95
CA GLY A 195 -0.65 20.48 -12.07
C GLY A 195 -1.80 20.71 -11.10
N ILE A 196 -1.81 19.99 -9.97
CA ILE A 196 -2.79 20.16 -8.89
C ILE A 196 -2.14 20.97 -7.78
N SER A 197 -2.84 21.97 -7.26
CA SER A 197 -2.33 22.81 -6.17
C SER A 197 -2.14 22.02 -4.88
N GLU A 198 -1.08 22.36 -4.15
CA GLU A 198 -0.83 21.83 -2.81
C GLU A 198 -2.00 22.11 -1.85
N LYS A 199 -2.62 23.28 -1.98
CA LYS A 199 -3.81 23.67 -1.22
C LYS A 199 -4.97 22.69 -1.40
N MET A 200 -5.18 22.16 -2.61
CA MET A 200 -6.20 21.13 -2.87
C MET A 200 -5.86 19.83 -2.15
N LEU A 201 -4.59 19.40 -2.19
CA LEU A 201 -4.16 18.20 -1.48
C LEU A 201 -4.33 18.37 0.04
N HIS A 202 -3.94 19.51 0.60
CA HIS A 202 -4.20 19.83 2.01
C HIS A 202 -5.69 19.80 2.37
N GLN A 203 -6.58 20.28 1.49
CA GLN A 203 -8.03 20.15 1.71
C GLN A 203 -8.50 18.69 1.73
N VAL A 204 -7.93 17.83 0.89
CA VAL A 204 -8.25 16.38 0.88
C VAL A 204 -7.71 15.70 2.13
N LEU A 205 -6.46 15.95 2.50
CA LEU A 205 -5.84 15.42 3.73
C LEU A 205 -6.57 15.93 4.98
N GLY A 206 -7.01 17.19 4.98
CA GLY A 206 -7.82 17.77 6.04
C GLY A 206 -9.18 17.09 6.17
N ALA A 207 -9.88 16.82 5.05
CA ALA A 207 -11.15 16.10 5.07
C ALA A 207 -11.00 14.66 5.59
N ILE A 208 -9.92 13.97 5.23
CA ILE A 208 -9.57 12.64 5.77
C ILE A 208 -9.31 12.77 7.28
N THR A 209 -8.54 13.77 7.71
CA THR A 209 -8.25 14.02 9.13
C THR A 209 -9.53 14.25 9.92
N THR A 210 -10.44 15.10 9.45
CA THR A 210 -11.73 15.34 10.11
C THR A 210 -12.55 14.07 10.27
N ARG A 211 -12.50 13.15 9.29
CA ARG A 211 -13.27 11.90 9.32
C ARG A 211 -12.65 10.83 10.22
N TYR A 212 -11.33 10.70 10.22
CA TYR A 212 -10.63 9.59 10.89
C TYR A 212 -9.88 10.00 12.16
N GLY A 213 -9.81 11.30 12.48
CA GLY A 213 -9.18 11.82 13.69
C GLY A 213 -7.65 11.83 13.67
N THR A 214 -7.01 11.42 12.57
CA THR A 214 -5.54 11.28 12.50
C THR A 214 -4.94 12.20 11.44
N HIS A 215 -4.02 13.07 11.87
CA HIS A 215 -3.24 13.93 10.98
C HIS A 215 -2.18 13.12 10.25
N TRP A 216 -1.94 13.45 8.98
CA TRP A 216 -0.98 12.73 8.13
C TRP A 216 0.46 12.75 8.65
N HIS A 217 0.88 13.80 9.36
CA HIS A 217 2.18 13.85 10.02
C HIS A 217 2.35 12.73 11.06
N LEU A 218 1.31 12.41 11.83
CA LEU A 218 1.34 11.32 12.82
C LEU A 218 1.46 9.95 12.14
N ILE A 219 0.85 9.78 10.96
CA ILE A 219 0.95 8.57 10.15
C ILE A 219 2.39 8.41 9.62
N ARG A 220 3.00 9.51 9.18
CA ARG A 220 4.42 9.54 8.77
C ARG A 220 5.32 9.16 9.94
N ASP A 221 5.14 9.81 11.08
CA ASP A 221 6.01 9.62 12.25
C ASP A 221 5.87 8.18 12.79
N LYS A 222 4.64 7.65 12.88
CA LYS A 222 4.37 6.25 13.26
C LYS A 222 5.04 5.25 12.32
N PHE A 223 5.06 5.50 11.01
CA PHE A 223 5.79 4.64 10.07
C PHE A 223 7.28 4.56 10.46
N HIS A 224 7.94 5.70 10.65
CA HIS A 224 9.36 5.75 10.99
C HIS A 224 9.68 5.13 12.35
N ASP A 225 8.83 5.37 13.35
CA ASP A 225 8.98 4.77 14.68
C ASP A 225 8.79 3.25 14.61
N GLY A 226 7.81 2.78 13.84
CA GLY A 226 7.60 1.35 13.58
C GLY A 226 8.80 0.69 12.91
N VAL A 227 9.46 1.37 11.97
CA VAL A 227 10.67 0.83 11.29
C VAL A 227 11.83 0.64 12.26
N ARG A 228 11.96 1.51 13.27
CA ARG A 228 12.96 1.38 14.34
C ARG A 228 12.59 0.30 15.34
N LYS A 229 11.30 0.21 15.70
CA LYS A 229 10.81 -0.70 16.75
C LYS A 229 10.71 -2.16 16.30
N PHE A 230 10.18 -2.40 15.09
CA PHE A 230 9.85 -3.75 14.62
C PHE A 230 10.87 -4.35 13.66
N GLU A 231 11.89 -3.56 13.29
CA GLU A 231 12.97 -4.00 12.42
C GLU A 231 12.51 -4.81 11.17
N PRO A 232 11.51 -4.32 10.39
CA PRO A 232 11.01 -5.05 9.22
C PRO A 232 12.07 -5.29 8.14
N THR A 233 11.92 -6.35 7.35
CA THR A 233 12.76 -6.55 6.15
C THR A 233 12.25 -5.67 5.01
N PHE A 234 13.17 -5.01 4.30
CA PHE A 234 12.87 -4.26 3.09
C PHE A 234 13.38 -5.01 1.86
N ILE A 235 12.60 -5.04 0.79
CA ILE A 235 13.04 -5.54 -0.51
C ILE A 235 12.79 -4.45 -1.54
N HIS A 236 13.85 -3.97 -2.20
CA HIS A 236 13.75 -2.76 -2.98
C HIS A 236 14.66 -2.78 -4.22
N ASP A 237 14.14 -2.27 -5.32
CA ASP A 237 14.87 -2.21 -6.59
C ASP A 237 15.52 -0.85 -6.79
N THR A 238 16.79 -0.84 -7.19
CA THR A 238 17.56 0.41 -7.41
C THR A 238 16.99 1.29 -8.52
N GLU A 239 16.18 0.73 -9.42
CA GLU A 239 15.58 1.45 -10.55
C GLU A 239 14.08 1.76 -10.33
N ASP A 240 13.59 1.65 -9.10
CA ASP A 240 12.22 1.99 -8.75
C ASP A 240 11.97 3.51 -8.84
N ARG A 241 11.26 3.92 -9.89
CA ARG A 241 10.89 5.32 -10.15
C ARG A 241 9.75 5.85 -9.28
N PHE A 242 9.07 4.97 -8.54
CA PHE A 242 7.89 5.30 -7.75
C PHE A 242 8.19 5.41 -6.26
N ALA A 243 9.05 4.53 -5.77
CA ALA A 243 9.64 4.58 -4.45
C ALA A 243 11.17 4.60 -4.63
N PRO A 244 11.85 5.75 -4.55
CA PRO A 244 13.29 5.81 -4.77
C PRO A 244 14.07 4.96 -3.75
N PHE A 245 15.10 4.26 -4.22
CA PHE A 245 15.89 3.32 -3.41
C PHE A 245 16.69 4.03 -2.31
N GLU A 246 17.23 5.21 -2.63
CA GLU A 246 18.01 6.04 -1.72
C GLU A 246 17.23 6.42 -0.45
N HIS A 247 15.90 6.48 -0.53
CA HIS A 247 15.05 6.79 0.63
C HIS A 247 15.06 5.65 1.65
N VAL A 248 14.95 4.40 1.19
CA VAL A 248 15.00 3.24 2.11
C VAL A 248 16.42 2.99 2.59
N GLU A 249 17.42 3.12 1.71
CA GLU A 249 18.84 3.00 2.06
C GLU A 249 19.21 3.97 3.19
N SER A 250 18.81 5.24 3.07
CA SER A 250 19.04 6.25 4.11
C SER A 250 18.29 5.95 5.41
N LEU A 251 17.07 5.43 5.32
CA LEU A 251 16.23 5.14 6.49
C LEU A 251 16.81 4.04 7.39
N ILE A 252 17.42 3.02 6.79
CA ILE A 252 17.95 1.84 7.49
C ILE A 252 19.47 1.74 7.43
N ALA A 253 20.17 2.86 7.21
CA ALA A 253 21.62 2.92 7.10
C ALA A 253 22.36 2.33 8.32
N ALA A 254 21.74 2.35 9.50
CA ALA A 254 22.29 1.75 10.72
C ALA A 254 22.10 0.21 10.81
N THR A 255 21.19 -0.35 10.01
CA THR A 255 20.83 -1.78 9.97
C THR A 255 20.67 -2.25 8.50
N PRO A 256 21.74 -2.15 7.67
CA PRO A 256 21.65 -2.41 6.23
C PRO A 256 21.36 -3.88 5.90
N GLU A 257 21.62 -4.82 6.82
CA GLU A 257 21.32 -6.25 6.67
C GLU A 257 19.82 -6.55 6.54
N ARG A 258 18.96 -5.59 6.89
CA ARG A 258 17.50 -5.68 6.69
C ARG A 258 17.07 -5.32 5.26
N LEU A 259 17.98 -4.83 4.41
CA LEU A 259 17.70 -4.44 3.03
C LEU A 259 18.12 -5.55 2.07
N ILE A 260 17.16 -6.02 1.28
CA ILE A 260 17.40 -6.89 0.13
C ILE A 260 17.29 -6.02 -1.12
N GLN A 261 18.44 -5.73 -1.72
CA GLN A 261 18.53 -4.92 -2.93
C GLN A 261 18.34 -5.78 -4.18
N THR A 262 17.58 -5.27 -5.14
CA THR A 262 17.50 -5.79 -6.52
C THR A 262 17.83 -4.71 -7.54
N SER A 263 17.99 -5.09 -8.81
CA SER A 263 18.23 -4.15 -9.90
C SER A 263 17.47 -4.57 -11.16
N GLY A 264 16.97 -3.60 -11.92
CA GLY A 264 16.29 -3.80 -13.20
C GLY A 264 14.83 -4.29 -13.11
N LEU A 265 14.31 -4.59 -11.92
CA LEU A 265 12.93 -5.07 -11.74
C LEU A 265 11.93 -3.92 -11.68
N GLY A 266 12.33 -2.78 -11.10
CA GLY A 266 11.47 -1.65 -10.80
C GLY A 266 10.28 -1.99 -9.88
N HIS A 267 9.34 -1.06 -9.78
CA HIS A 267 8.29 -1.08 -8.74
C HIS A 267 7.32 -2.27 -8.74
N ARG A 268 7.06 -2.86 -9.92
CA ARG A 268 6.03 -3.91 -10.08
C ARG A 268 6.60 -5.29 -10.37
N ARG A 269 7.64 -5.40 -11.22
CA ARG A 269 8.17 -6.72 -11.59
C ARG A 269 8.91 -7.39 -10.44
N ILE A 270 9.32 -6.61 -9.42
CA ILE A 270 9.95 -7.12 -8.21
C ILE A 270 9.10 -8.21 -7.50
N LEU A 271 7.77 -8.14 -7.58
CA LEU A 271 6.88 -9.17 -7.00
C LEU A 271 6.88 -10.49 -7.77
N GLY A 272 7.27 -10.46 -9.04
CA GLY A 272 7.34 -11.61 -9.93
C GLY A 272 8.72 -12.28 -10.00
N ASP A 273 9.73 -11.69 -9.37
CA ASP A 273 11.09 -12.20 -9.43
C ASP A 273 11.29 -13.41 -8.51
N THR A 274 11.85 -14.48 -9.06
CA THR A 274 12.02 -15.75 -8.34
C THR A 274 13.01 -15.63 -7.19
N GLY A 275 14.06 -14.81 -7.34
CA GLY A 275 15.03 -14.53 -6.28
C GLY A 275 14.39 -13.78 -5.11
N VAL A 276 13.59 -12.74 -5.41
CA VAL A 276 12.80 -12.02 -4.40
C VAL A 276 11.85 -12.95 -3.67
N ILE A 277 11.09 -13.77 -4.40
CA ILE A 277 10.13 -14.70 -3.81
C ILE A 277 10.83 -15.69 -2.88
N GLN A 278 11.96 -16.27 -3.28
CA GLN A 278 12.76 -17.15 -2.43
C GLN A 278 13.21 -16.46 -1.14
N ARG A 279 13.66 -15.20 -1.23
CA ARG A 279 14.06 -14.41 -0.05
C ARG A 279 12.89 -14.13 0.89
N ILE A 280 11.72 -13.81 0.36
CA ILE A 280 10.49 -13.64 1.15
C ILE A 280 10.18 -14.93 1.90
N THR A 281 10.11 -16.06 1.19
CA THR A 281 9.81 -17.36 1.78
C THR A 281 10.82 -17.74 2.86
N GLN A 282 12.12 -17.60 2.58
CA GLN A 282 13.20 -17.88 3.54
C GLN A 282 13.05 -17.05 4.82
N ARG A 283 12.72 -15.76 4.69
CA ARG A 283 12.59 -14.86 5.84
C ARG A 283 11.40 -15.21 6.74
N ILE A 284 10.33 -15.76 6.16
CA ILE A 284 9.14 -16.21 6.91
C ILE A 284 9.38 -17.56 7.58
N THR A 285 10.23 -18.42 7.00
CA THR A 285 10.52 -19.77 7.52
C THR A 285 11.66 -19.84 8.54
N ALA A 286 12.50 -18.80 8.63
CA ALA A 286 13.63 -18.74 9.54
C ALA A 286 13.18 -18.60 11.01
#